data_AF-A4AAV5-F1
#
_entry.id   AF-A4AAV5-F1
#
_cell.length_a   1.000
_cell.length_b   1.000
_cell.length_c   1.000
_cell.angle_alpha   90.00
_cell.angle_beta   90.00
_cell.angle_gamma   90.00
#
_symmetry.space_group_name_H-M   'P 1'
#
loop_
_entity.id
_entity.type
_entity.pdbx_description
1 polymer ?
#
loop_
_entity_poly.entity_id
_entity_poly.type
_entity_poly.pdbx_seq_one_letter_code
_entity_poly.pdbx_strand_id
1 'polypeptide(L)'
;MLDDVASALEYLVGETLALMNEGARLSDIIHGIKIPTSLTDKPWLAPTYDEPEFVIRNLWRLYGGWYDGNPANLKPAADSRLSQELSALAGGAQKLASRALELSDSDIRSACHLVEMASLAEPENGAIHAIRAEVYQRRRAGETSLMAKGIYGAAANESKARLESE
;
A
#
# COMPACT_ATOMS: atom_id res chain seq x y z
N MET A 1 -14.04 -26.21 -7.77
CA MET A 1 -13.30 -25.65 -6.63
C MET A 1 -11.79 -25.72 -6.85
N LEU A 2 -11.16 -26.90 -6.90
CA LEU A 2 -9.70 -27.00 -7.12
C LEU A 2 -9.27 -26.40 -8.46
N ASP A 3 -9.98 -26.73 -9.55
CA ASP A 3 -9.69 -26.18 -10.87
C ASP A 3 -9.87 -24.65 -10.93
N ASP A 4 -10.80 -24.10 -10.14
CA ASP A 4 -11.02 -22.65 -10.07
C ASP A 4 -9.84 -21.94 -9.41
N VAL A 5 -9.30 -22.53 -8.34
CA VAL A 5 -8.13 -22.01 -7.62
C VAL A 5 -6.89 -22.14 -8.48
N ALA A 6 -6.69 -23.29 -9.12
CA ALA A 6 -5.58 -23.50 -10.06
C ALA A 6 -5.64 -22.47 -11.19
N SER A 7 -6.79 -22.32 -11.84
CA SER A 7 -6.99 -21.35 -12.94
C SER A 7 -6.71 -19.92 -12.51
N ALA A 8 -7.15 -19.51 -11.31
CA ALA A 8 -6.90 -18.16 -10.80
C ALA A 8 -5.40 -17.91 -10.57
N LEU A 9 -4.68 -18.88 -10.01
CA LEU A 9 -3.24 -18.78 -9.76
C LEU A 9 -2.43 -18.83 -11.06
N GLU A 10 -2.76 -19.73 -11.98
CA GLU A 10 -2.15 -19.82 -13.31
C GLU A 10 -2.33 -18.53 -14.10
N TYR A 11 -3.53 -17.93 -14.03
CA TYR A 11 -3.79 -16.61 -14.62
C TYR A 11 -2.88 -15.53 -14.03
N LEU A 12 -2.78 -15.43 -12.70
CA LEU A 12 -1.90 -14.45 -12.05
C LEU A 12 -0.42 -14.64 -12.45
N VAL A 13 0.05 -15.89 -12.53
CA VAL A 13 1.41 -16.22 -12.98
C VAL A 13 1.61 -15.78 -14.44
N GLY A 14 0.71 -16.18 -15.33
CA GLY A 14 0.78 -15.89 -16.76
C GLY A 14 0.80 -14.41 -17.07
N GLU A 15 -0.17 -13.65 -16.54
CA GLU A 15 -0.28 -12.21 -16.76
C GLU A 15 0.90 -11.43 -16.16
N THR A 16 1.35 -11.84 -14.97
CA THR A 16 2.52 -11.20 -14.34
C THR A 16 3.76 -11.40 -15.19
N LEU A 17 4.03 -12.63 -15.64
CA LEU A 17 5.20 -12.93 -16.47
C LEU A 17 5.11 -12.26 -17.86
N ALA A 18 3.93 -12.18 -18.46
CA ALA A 18 3.73 -11.49 -19.72
C ALA A 18 4.13 -10.01 -19.62
N LEU A 19 3.58 -9.29 -18.64
CA LEU A 19 3.90 -7.86 -18.44
C LEU A 19 5.36 -7.64 -18.02
N MET A 20 5.94 -8.55 -17.22
CA MET A 20 7.38 -8.50 -16.90
C MET A 20 8.24 -8.60 -18.16
N ASN A 21 7.90 -9.51 -19.08
CA ASN A 21 8.63 -9.70 -20.34
C ASN A 21 8.45 -8.52 -21.30
N GLU A 22 7.34 -7.78 -21.19
CA GLU A 22 7.11 -6.52 -21.91
C GLU A 22 7.89 -5.33 -21.30
N GLY A 23 8.56 -5.53 -20.17
CA GLY A 23 9.33 -4.49 -19.47
C GLY A 23 8.46 -3.54 -18.63
N ALA A 24 7.24 -3.93 -18.29
CA ALA A 24 6.38 -3.16 -17.39
C ALA A 24 7.01 -3.02 -16.00
N ARG A 25 6.74 -1.89 -15.32
CA ARG A 25 7.17 -1.71 -13.93
C ARG A 25 6.23 -2.47 -13.00
N LEU A 26 6.72 -2.85 -11.81
CA LEU A 26 5.90 -3.53 -10.81
C LEU A 26 4.63 -2.73 -10.46
N SER A 27 4.72 -1.40 -10.42
CA SER A 27 3.56 -0.53 -10.21
C SER A 27 2.49 -0.74 -11.27
N ASP A 28 2.87 -0.85 -12.54
CA ASP A 28 1.91 -1.03 -13.64
C ASP A 28 1.26 -2.41 -13.54
N ILE A 29 2.04 -3.43 -13.21
CA ILE A 29 1.57 -4.83 -13.07
C ILE A 29 0.55 -4.97 -11.93
N ILE A 30 0.85 -4.46 -10.73
CA ILE A 30 -0.03 -4.57 -9.55
C ILE A 30 -1.38 -3.89 -9.82
N HIS A 31 -1.38 -2.75 -10.51
CA HIS A 31 -2.61 -2.01 -10.77
C HIS A 31 -3.36 -2.52 -12.01
N GLY A 32 -2.65 -3.07 -12.99
CA GLY A 32 -3.20 -3.55 -14.26
C GLY A 32 -3.82 -4.94 -14.21
N ILE A 33 -3.25 -5.87 -13.46
CA ILE A 33 -3.78 -7.24 -13.38
C ILE A 33 -5.01 -7.27 -12.48
N LYS A 34 -6.14 -7.75 -13.03
CA LYS A 34 -7.36 -8.05 -12.30
C LYS A 34 -7.77 -9.49 -12.60
N ILE A 35 -8.07 -10.26 -11.55
CA ILE A 35 -8.63 -11.61 -11.70
C ILE A 35 -10.02 -11.47 -12.34
N PRO A 36 -10.37 -12.32 -13.34
CA PRO A 36 -11.70 -12.32 -13.93
C PRO A 36 -12.81 -12.45 -12.88
N THR A 37 -13.89 -11.68 -13.05
CA THR A 37 -15.02 -11.65 -12.10
C THR A 37 -15.66 -13.02 -11.89
N SER A 38 -15.69 -13.84 -12.95
CA SER A 38 -16.16 -15.23 -12.91
C SER A 38 -15.43 -16.14 -11.92
N LEU A 39 -14.23 -15.74 -11.47
CA LEU A 39 -13.45 -16.41 -10.44
C LEU A 39 -13.59 -15.72 -9.07
N THR A 40 -13.60 -14.39 -9.01
CA THR A 40 -13.66 -13.64 -7.73
C THR A 40 -15.01 -13.73 -7.03
N ASP A 41 -16.10 -13.97 -7.75
CA ASP A 41 -17.45 -14.09 -7.16
C ASP A 41 -17.63 -15.42 -6.39
N LYS A 42 -16.66 -16.32 -6.46
CA LYS A 42 -16.69 -17.61 -5.76
C LYS A 42 -16.25 -17.44 -4.30
N PRO A 43 -17.02 -17.88 -3.30
CA PRO A 43 -16.71 -17.66 -1.89
C PRO A 43 -15.33 -18.16 -1.44
N TRP A 44 -14.84 -19.26 -2.01
CA TRP A 44 -13.51 -19.84 -1.69
C TRP A 44 -12.33 -19.12 -2.36
N LEU A 45 -12.59 -18.16 -3.25
CA LEU A 45 -11.58 -17.29 -3.88
C LEU A 45 -11.62 -15.86 -3.33
N ALA A 46 -12.51 -15.59 -2.37
CA ALA A 46 -12.57 -14.28 -1.73
C ALA A 46 -11.25 -13.98 -0.98
N PRO A 47 -10.68 -12.77 -1.12
CA PRO A 47 -9.41 -12.38 -0.51
C PRO A 47 -9.59 -12.10 0.99
N THR A 48 -9.73 -13.17 1.75
CA THR A 48 -10.03 -13.15 3.19
C THR A 48 -8.77 -13.12 4.04
N TYR A 49 -7.73 -13.89 3.68
CA TYR A 49 -6.44 -13.88 4.36
C TYR A 49 -5.42 -13.05 3.58
N ASP A 50 -5.16 -13.47 2.35
CA ASP A 50 -4.24 -12.87 1.38
C ASP A 50 -5.04 -12.25 0.22
N GLU A 51 -4.36 -11.55 -0.70
CA GLU A 51 -4.99 -10.85 -1.82
C GLU A 51 -4.13 -10.88 -3.11
N PRO A 52 -4.76 -10.71 -4.29
CA PRO A 52 -4.06 -10.83 -5.58
C PRO A 52 -2.84 -9.91 -5.71
N GLU A 53 -2.90 -8.68 -5.17
CA GLU A 53 -1.77 -7.74 -5.23
C GLU A 53 -0.53 -8.30 -4.50
N PHE A 54 -0.70 -9.06 -3.41
CA PHE A 54 0.41 -9.66 -2.67
C PHE A 54 0.98 -10.88 -3.40
N VAL A 55 0.13 -11.68 -4.04
CA VAL A 55 0.56 -12.78 -4.92
C VAL A 55 1.42 -12.24 -6.07
N ILE A 56 0.97 -11.17 -6.74
CA ILE A 56 1.73 -10.51 -7.82
C ILE A 56 3.09 -10.02 -7.31
N ARG A 57 3.15 -9.41 -6.12
CA ARG A 57 4.42 -8.99 -5.50
C ARG A 57 5.36 -10.17 -5.25
N ASN A 58 4.83 -11.31 -4.81
CA ASN A 58 5.62 -12.52 -4.59
C ASN A 58 6.13 -13.12 -5.91
N LEU A 59 5.32 -13.10 -6.97
CA LEU A 59 5.73 -13.52 -8.31
C LEU A 59 6.83 -12.61 -8.87
N TRP A 60 6.67 -11.29 -8.75
CA TRP A 60 7.73 -10.34 -9.11
C TRP A 60 9.02 -10.66 -8.35
N ARG A 61 8.92 -10.88 -7.03
CA ARG A 61 10.07 -11.22 -6.20
C ARG A 61 10.75 -12.51 -6.63
N LEU A 62 9.96 -13.53 -6.98
CA LEU A 62 10.43 -14.84 -7.41
C LEU A 62 11.21 -14.76 -8.74
N TYR A 63 10.68 -14.04 -9.73
CA TYR A 63 11.25 -14.03 -11.08
C TYR A 63 12.17 -12.83 -11.37
N GLY A 64 11.83 -11.64 -10.86
CA GLY A 64 12.51 -10.37 -11.15
C GLY A 64 13.40 -9.85 -10.03
N GLY A 65 13.32 -10.44 -8.83
CA GLY A 65 14.09 -10.00 -7.67
C GLY A 65 13.49 -8.79 -6.96
N TRP A 66 14.32 -7.87 -6.45
CA TRP A 66 13.84 -6.74 -5.61
C TRP A 66 13.62 -5.44 -6.39
N TYR A 67 14.32 -5.23 -7.50
CA TYR A 67 14.20 -4.00 -8.27
C TYR A 67 12.83 -3.97 -8.94
N ASP A 68 12.11 -2.85 -8.85
CA ASP A 68 10.70 -2.71 -9.24
C ASP A 68 10.49 -2.04 -10.61
N GLY A 69 11.59 -1.76 -11.32
CA GLY A 69 11.58 -1.05 -12.60
C GLY A 69 11.60 0.47 -12.49
N ASN A 70 11.57 1.05 -11.27
CA ASN A 70 11.73 2.48 -11.04
C ASN A 70 13.16 2.82 -10.57
N PRO A 71 13.98 3.51 -11.37
CA PRO A 71 15.34 3.86 -11.00
C PRO A 71 15.46 4.68 -9.70
N ALA A 72 14.42 5.45 -9.36
CA ALA A 72 14.39 6.22 -8.11
C ALA A 72 14.46 5.32 -6.85
N ASN A 73 14.02 4.05 -6.98
CA ASN A 73 13.98 3.07 -5.90
C ASN A 73 15.23 2.15 -5.88
N LEU A 74 16.18 2.32 -6.81
CA LEU A 74 17.37 1.47 -6.87
C LEU A 74 18.35 1.74 -5.71
N LYS A 75 18.53 3.01 -5.37
CA LYS A 75 19.35 3.49 -4.25
C LYS A 75 18.64 4.70 -3.62
N PRO A 76 17.48 4.49 -2.98
CA PRO A 76 16.65 5.58 -2.52
C PRO A 76 17.35 6.38 -1.42
N ALA A 77 16.95 7.64 -1.26
CA ALA A 77 17.27 8.39 -0.05
C ALA A 77 16.60 7.72 1.17
N ALA A 78 17.05 8.05 2.38
CA ALA A 78 16.31 7.68 3.58
C ALA A 78 14.89 8.29 3.54
N ASP A 79 13.88 7.52 3.94
CA ASP A 79 12.48 7.94 3.83
C ASP A 79 12.20 9.25 4.58
N SER A 80 12.81 9.45 5.76
CA SER A 80 12.73 10.70 6.52
C SER A 80 13.28 11.89 5.74
N ARG A 81 14.39 11.70 5.02
CA ARG A 81 15.02 12.78 4.22
C ARG A 81 14.14 13.18 3.05
N LEU A 82 13.62 12.20 2.30
CA LEU A 82 12.69 12.48 1.20
C LEU A 82 11.39 13.12 1.71
N SER A 83 10.87 12.62 2.83
CA SER A 83 9.65 13.16 3.45
C SER A 83 9.80 14.60 3.93
N GLN A 84 10.95 14.96 4.52
CA GLN A 84 11.27 16.34 4.90
C GLN A 84 11.30 17.26 3.67
N GLU A 85 11.97 16.84 2.59
CA GLU A 85 12.05 17.62 1.36
C GLU A 85 10.66 17.86 0.75
N LEU A 86 9.87 16.79 0.61
CA LEU A 86 8.50 16.89 0.09
C LEU A 86 7.58 17.73 0.99
N SER A 87 7.72 17.59 2.31
CA SER A 87 7.00 18.44 3.28
C SER A 87 7.36 19.90 3.10
N ALA A 88 8.65 20.24 2.97
CA ALA A 88 9.09 21.61 2.74
C ALA A 88 8.50 22.19 1.45
N LEU A 89 8.51 21.43 0.35
CA LEU A 89 7.89 21.81 -0.92
C LEU A 89 6.37 22.00 -0.82
N ALA A 90 5.69 21.19 -0.01
CA ALA A 90 4.25 21.28 0.20
C ALA A 90 3.84 22.46 1.10
N GLY A 91 4.76 23.02 1.88
CA GLY A 91 4.53 24.09 2.86
C GLY A 91 4.41 23.61 4.31
N GLY A 92 5.07 22.50 4.66
CA GLY A 92 5.16 21.93 6.01
C GLY A 92 4.53 20.54 6.12
N ALA A 93 4.98 19.73 7.08
CA ALA A 93 4.48 18.37 7.30
C ALA A 93 2.99 18.36 7.70
N GLN A 94 2.57 19.34 8.49
CA GLN A 94 1.15 19.51 8.85
C GLN A 94 0.25 19.68 7.62
N LYS A 95 0.72 20.36 6.58
CA LYS A 95 -0.06 20.58 5.35
C LYS A 95 -0.19 19.29 4.53
N LEU A 96 0.84 18.43 4.53
CA LEU A 96 0.73 17.08 3.98
C LEU A 96 -0.28 16.23 4.76
N ALA A 97 -0.21 16.25 6.10
CA ALA A 97 -1.15 15.50 6.94
C ALA A 97 -2.60 15.96 6.73
N SER A 98 -2.87 17.27 6.72
CA SER A 98 -4.20 17.80 6.44
C SER A 98 -4.71 17.38 5.05
N ARG A 99 -3.85 17.43 4.02
CA ARG A 99 -4.23 16.96 2.68
C ARG A 99 -4.52 15.46 2.64
N ALA A 100 -3.77 14.66 3.41
CA ALA A 100 -4.04 13.24 3.54
C ALA A 100 -5.44 12.98 4.11
N LEU A 101 -5.85 13.74 5.14
CA LEU A 101 -7.18 13.62 5.73
C LEU A 101 -8.29 13.98 4.74
N GLU A 102 -8.12 15.04 3.94
CA GLU A 102 -9.07 15.40 2.88
C GLU A 102 -9.22 14.30 1.82
N LEU A 103 -8.11 13.65 1.46
CA LEU A 103 -8.10 12.59 0.45
C LEU A 103 -8.64 11.26 0.97
N SER A 104 -8.74 11.04 2.27
CA SER A 104 -9.07 9.70 2.80
C SER A 104 -10.43 9.17 2.34
N ASP A 105 -11.34 10.05 1.94
CA ASP A 105 -12.70 9.70 1.51
C ASP A 105 -12.79 9.49 -0.01
N SER A 106 -11.77 9.87 -0.78
CA SER A 106 -11.76 9.81 -2.26
C SER A 106 -10.60 9.02 -2.84
N ASP A 107 -9.41 9.15 -2.27
CA ASP A 107 -8.20 8.43 -2.64
C ASP A 107 -7.39 8.09 -1.37
N ILE A 108 -7.87 7.05 -0.68
CA ILE A 108 -7.25 6.58 0.56
C ILE A 108 -5.82 6.05 0.36
N ARG A 109 -5.47 5.56 -0.85
CA ARG A 109 -4.11 5.06 -1.13
C ARG A 109 -3.13 6.22 -1.16
N SER A 110 -3.46 7.31 -1.85
CA SER A 110 -2.67 8.53 -1.82
C SER A 110 -2.66 9.16 -0.43
N ALA A 111 -3.78 9.15 0.30
CA ALA A 111 -3.82 9.62 1.69
C ALA A 111 -2.80 8.89 2.59
N CYS A 112 -2.71 7.57 2.49
CA CYS A 112 -1.71 6.79 3.24
C CYS A 112 -0.27 7.23 2.93
N HIS A 113 0.07 7.47 1.66
CA HIS A 113 1.40 7.97 1.29
C HIS A 113 1.70 9.33 1.92
N LEU A 114 0.76 10.28 1.82
CA LEU A 114 0.97 11.64 2.33
C LEU A 114 1.08 11.68 3.86
N VAL A 115 0.26 10.90 4.57
CA VAL A 115 0.28 10.90 6.03
C VAL A 115 1.51 10.21 6.60
N GLU A 116 2.01 9.17 5.91
CA GLU A 116 3.26 8.52 6.28
C GLU A 116 4.43 9.48 6.12
N MET A 117 4.53 10.17 4.97
CA MET A 117 5.57 11.20 4.76
C MET A 117 5.48 12.30 5.82
N ALA A 118 4.28 12.77 6.16
CA ALA A 118 4.12 13.80 7.20
C ALA A 118 4.70 13.32 8.55
N SER A 119 4.39 12.08 8.97
CA SER A 119 4.91 11.52 10.21
C SER A 119 6.43 11.28 10.19
N LEU A 120 7.00 10.92 9.05
CA LEU A 120 8.45 10.73 8.91
C LEU A 120 9.21 12.07 8.86
N ALA A 121 8.55 13.14 8.41
CA ALA A 121 9.13 14.48 8.40
C ALA A 121 9.18 15.11 9.80
N GLU A 122 8.13 14.91 10.61
CA GLU A 122 7.99 15.43 11.97
C GLU A 122 7.52 14.31 12.95
N PRO A 123 8.41 13.40 13.37
CA PRO A 123 8.05 12.19 14.12
C PRO A 123 7.61 12.41 15.57
N GLU A 124 7.80 13.62 16.09
CA GLU A 124 7.40 14.00 17.46
C GLU A 124 6.16 14.92 17.44
N ASN A 125 5.51 15.09 16.29
CA ASN A 125 4.32 15.95 16.18
C ASN A 125 3.05 15.13 16.44
N GLY A 126 2.51 15.25 17.66
CA GLY A 126 1.28 14.58 18.07
C GLY A 126 0.08 14.88 17.15
N ALA A 127 -0.08 16.10 16.65
CA ALA A 127 -1.19 16.43 15.75
C ALA A 127 -1.13 15.64 14.43
N ILE A 128 0.07 15.41 13.89
CA ILE A 128 0.28 14.57 12.70
C ILE A 128 0.00 13.11 13.03
N HIS A 129 0.43 12.62 14.19
CA HIS A 129 0.13 11.25 14.62
C HIS A 129 -1.36 10.98 14.82
N ALA A 130 -2.12 11.95 15.31
CA ALA A 130 -3.59 11.86 15.39
C ALA A 130 -4.21 11.66 14.00
N ILE A 131 -3.77 12.44 13.00
CA ILE A 131 -4.24 12.31 11.62
C ILE A 131 -3.80 10.97 11.00
N ARG A 132 -2.55 10.54 11.24
CA ARG A 132 -2.03 9.24 10.77
C ARG A 132 -2.86 8.08 11.31
N ALA A 133 -3.18 8.11 12.60
CA ALA A 133 -4.03 7.11 13.22
C ALA A 133 -5.42 7.04 12.57
N GLU A 134 -6.02 8.20 12.26
CA GLU A 134 -7.32 8.27 11.62
C GLU A 134 -7.30 7.76 10.17
N VAL A 135 -6.34 8.22 9.36
CA VAL A 135 -6.21 7.79 7.95
C VAL A 135 -5.99 6.28 7.86
N TYR A 136 -5.11 5.69 8.67
CA TYR A 136 -4.90 4.24 8.64
C TYR A 136 -6.08 3.45 9.21
N GLN A 137 -6.83 4.01 10.15
CA GLN A 137 -8.09 3.38 10.60
C GLN A 137 -9.15 3.39 9.49
N ARG A 138 -9.27 4.48 8.72
CA ARG A 138 -10.14 4.55 7.54
C ARG A 138 -9.71 3.55 6.47
N ARG A 139 -8.40 3.48 6.17
CA ARG A 139 -7.83 2.48 5.26
C ARG A 139 -8.19 1.06 5.70
N ARG A 140 -7.93 0.71 6.96
CA ARG A 140 -8.26 -0.59 7.55
C ARG A 140 -9.75 -0.95 7.40
N ALA A 141 -10.66 0.01 7.58
CA ALA A 141 -12.09 -0.25 7.50
C ALA A 141 -12.55 -0.65 6.08
N GLY A 142 -11.84 -0.20 5.04
CA GLY A 142 -12.12 -0.54 3.65
C GLY A 142 -11.50 -1.87 3.18
N GLU A 143 -10.63 -2.49 3.97
CA GLU A 143 -9.96 -3.73 3.56
C GLU A 143 -10.83 -4.96 3.81
N THR A 144 -10.60 -6.02 3.02
CA THR A 144 -11.19 -7.34 3.25
C THR A 144 -10.19 -8.30 3.88
N SER A 145 -8.93 -8.30 3.41
CA SER A 145 -7.90 -9.24 3.80
C SER A 145 -7.46 -9.03 5.26
N LEU A 146 -7.28 -10.13 5.99
CA LEU A 146 -6.80 -10.09 7.38
C LEU A 146 -5.38 -9.50 7.46
N MET A 147 -4.53 -9.78 6.46
CA MET A 147 -3.19 -9.23 6.38
C MET A 147 -3.21 -7.70 6.29
N ALA A 148 -3.97 -7.12 5.35
CA ALA A 148 -4.05 -5.66 5.22
C ALA A 148 -4.69 -5.01 6.45
N LYS A 149 -5.76 -5.60 6.98
CA LYS A 149 -6.42 -5.13 8.22
C LYS A 149 -5.46 -5.09 9.41
N GLY A 150 -4.64 -6.13 9.55
CA GLY A 150 -3.66 -6.23 10.62
C GLY A 150 -2.58 -5.16 10.51
N ILE A 151 -1.97 -5.03 9.33
CA ILE A 151 -0.88 -4.07 9.08
C ILE A 151 -1.35 -2.63 9.25
N TYR A 152 -2.46 -2.23 8.62
CA TYR A 152 -2.98 -0.87 8.77
C TYR A 152 -3.47 -0.59 10.19
N GLY A 153 -4.04 -1.59 10.87
CA GLY A 153 -4.42 -1.46 12.28
C GLY A 153 -3.23 -1.25 13.20
N ALA A 154 -2.12 -1.96 12.96
CA ALA A 154 -0.88 -1.77 13.70
C ALA A 154 -0.32 -0.35 13.52
N ALA A 155 -0.26 0.15 12.28
CA ALA A 155 0.19 1.51 11.99
C ALA A 155 -0.68 2.57 12.72
N ALA A 156 -2.00 2.40 12.72
CA ALA A 156 -2.90 3.30 13.45
C ALA A 156 -2.65 3.26 14.97
N ASN A 157 -2.45 2.07 15.53
CA ASN A 157 -2.22 1.89 16.97
C ASN A 157 -0.85 2.43 17.42
N GLU A 158 0.19 2.30 16.58
CA GLU A 158 1.50 2.88 16.85
C GLU A 158 1.41 4.40 17.08
N SER A 159 0.65 5.10 16.24
CA SER A 159 0.45 6.55 16.40
C SER A 159 -0.42 6.91 17.61
N LYS A 160 -1.42 6.09 17.96
CA LYS A 160 -2.22 6.29 19.18
C LYS A 160 -1.38 6.12 20.45
N ALA A 161 -0.51 5.12 20.50
CA ALA A 161 0.34 4.88 21.66
C ALA A 161 1.29 6.05 21.95
N ARG A 162 1.73 6.78 20.91
CA ARG A 162 2.53 8.00 21.06
C ARG A 162 1.74 9.12 21.73
N LEU A 163 0.47 9.31 21.34
CA LEU A 163 -0.41 10.32 21.94
C LEU A 163 -0.75 10.04 23.40
N GLU A 164 -0.75 8.79 23.82
CA GLU A 164 -0.98 8.38 25.22
C GLU A 164 0.25 8.56 26.11
N SER A 165 1.43 8.76 25.51
CA SER A 165 2.71 8.90 26.20
C SER A 165 3.12 10.37 26.44
N GLU A 166 2.33 11.33 25.95
CA GLU A 166 2.48 12.79 26.12
C GLU A 166 1.56 13.33 27.23
#